data_AF-A0A4Q9P002-F1
#
_entry.id   AF-A0A4Q9P002-F1
#
_cell.length_a   1.000
_cell.length_b   1.000
_cell.length_c   1.000
_cell.angle_alpha   90.00
_cell.angle_beta   90.00
_cell.angle_gamma   90.00
#
_symmetry.space_group_name_H-M   'P 1'
#
loop_
_entity.id
_entity.type
_entity.pdbx_description
1 polymer ?
#
loop_
_entity_poly.entity_id
_entity_poly.type
_entity_poly.pdbx_seq_one_letter_code
_entity_poly.pdbx_strand_id
1 'polypeptide(L)'
;MGIACEVYTKLLFQRGHGHPLWEPEPTASGEVLIGDVGYILDGGFYRLFNATLAADDAVNQRYGVPDGYEPLKVPPTLKHVRANALQAGPICSKSVTAVTADASLQAGVGNAGGLASLRFKFAEEQGAILVLKNDAHREALHPCRDLTQYILLNHAGWHQFARNVCRLDLKSQDIVFVCGCVKTAEWALAAATHRARDGEISFGGQFAPVSQATFSLSTTQDVFMSWEHRSGPKGASRVGLDESASDQCIFLHYYKVKHRPFLVPKVIRAGTEEPHLSRSPTPEGPNQMVHIPEEDASTTEVEMVPSWSHQARGFCLRSHAFFDR
;
A
#
# COMPACT_ATOMS: atom_id res chain seq x y z
N MET A 1 1.95 5.29 13.86
CA MET A 1 2.84 4.61 12.90
C MET A 1 4.29 4.80 13.35
N GLY A 2 5.04 3.71 13.52
CA GLY A 2 6.45 3.77 13.89
C GLY A 2 7.33 4.27 12.74
N ILE A 3 8.49 4.87 13.05
CA ILE A 3 9.38 5.49 12.06
C ILE A 3 9.86 4.48 11.00
N ALA A 4 10.21 3.25 11.41
CA ALA A 4 10.63 2.21 10.47
C ALA A 4 9.53 1.82 9.48
N CYS A 5 8.29 1.72 9.96
CA CYS A 5 7.11 1.46 9.14
C CYS A 5 6.89 2.57 8.11
N GLU A 6 7.04 3.85 8.51
CA GLU A 6 6.92 4.99 7.60
C GLU A 6 8.00 4.98 6.51
N VAL A 7 9.27 4.73 6.89
CA VAL A 7 10.40 4.65 5.96
C VAL A 7 10.21 3.49 4.98
N TYR A 8 9.87 2.31 5.49
CA TYR A 8 9.57 1.13 4.68
C TYR A 8 8.49 1.44 3.65
N THR A 9 7.39 2.00 4.13
CA THR A 9 6.21 2.24 3.31
C THR A 9 6.53 3.25 2.21
N LYS A 10 7.14 4.38 2.58
CA LYS A 10 7.51 5.45 1.65
C LYS A 10 8.48 4.98 0.57
N LEU A 11 9.53 4.24 0.96
CA LEU A 11 10.59 3.86 0.02
C LEU A 11 10.17 2.72 -0.91
N LEU A 12 9.46 1.69 -0.41
CA LEU A 12 8.99 0.60 -1.27
C LEU A 12 7.78 0.98 -2.11
N PHE A 13 6.98 1.97 -1.71
CA PHE A 13 5.90 2.49 -2.55
C PHE A 13 6.41 2.97 -3.92
N GLN A 14 7.63 3.50 -3.97
CA GLN A 14 8.28 3.94 -5.21
C GLN A 14 8.63 2.79 -6.17
N ARG A 15 8.53 1.53 -5.75
CA ARG A 15 8.72 0.35 -6.60
C ARG A 15 7.50 0.04 -7.47
N GLY A 16 6.34 0.61 -7.14
CA GLY A 16 5.13 0.51 -7.99
C GLY A 16 4.42 -0.84 -7.93
N HIS A 17 4.67 -1.64 -6.90
CA HIS A 17 4.02 -2.95 -6.72
C HIS A 17 2.70 -2.90 -5.94
N GLY A 18 2.35 -1.74 -5.38
CA GLY A 18 1.20 -1.52 -4.51
C GLY A 18 1.60 -0.64 -3.32
N HIS A 19 0.68 -0.43 -2.38
CA HIS A 19 0.99 0.11 -1.05
C HIS A 19 1.65 -0.98 -0.21
N PRO A 20 2.96 -0.88 0.11
CA PRO A 20 3.63 -1.87 0.94
C PRO A 20 3.05 -1.92 2.36
N LEU A 21 2.85 -3.13 2.90
CA LEU A 21 2.44 -3.34 4.28
C LEU A 21 3.65 -3.72 5.15
N TRP A 22 3.80 -3.06 6.29
CA TRP A 22 4.80 -3.41 7.32
C TRP A 22 4.36 -4.61 8.15
N GLU A 23 3.04 -4.86 8.21
CA GLU A 23 2.44 -6.04 8.81
C GLU A 23 1.66 -6.84 7.75
N PRO A 24 2.35 -7.68 6.95
CA PRO A 24 1.72 -8.55 5.95
C PRO A 24 0.85 -9.68 6.52
N GLU A 25 0.96 -9.96 7.82
CA GLU A 25 0.29 -11.09 8.46
C GLU A 25 -1.25 -10.97 8.37
N PRO A 26 -1.97 -12.10 8.16
CA PRO A 26 -3.42 -12.15 8.36
C PRO A 26 -3.81 -11.67 9.76
N THR A 27 -4.88 -10.88 9.83
CA THR A 27 -5.42 -10.42 11.11
C THR A 27 -6.40 -11.44 11.69
N ALA A 28 -7.03 -11.14 12.82
CA ALA A 28 -8.14 -11.95 13.34
C ALA A 28 -9.35 -12.04 12.39
N SER A 29 -9.43 -11.17 11.38
CA SER A 29 -10.43 -11.28 10.32
C SER A 29 -9.98 -12.23 9.18
N GLY A 30 -8.75 -12.76 9.22
CA GLY A 30 -8.16 -13.58 8.17
C GLY A 30 -7.32 -12.79 7.16
N GLU A 31 -7.06 -13.40 6.02
CA GLU A 31 -6.27 -12.81 4.95
C GLU A 31 -7.00 -11.65 4.24
N VAL A 32 -6.25 -10.79 3.55
CA VAL A 32 -6.83 -9.69 2.77
C VAL A 32 -7.55 -10.24 1.53
N LEU A 33 -8.79 -9.83 1.29
CA LEU A 33 -9.56 -10.24 0.11
C LEU A 33 -9.91 -9.02 -0.77
N ILE A 34 -10.09 -9.27 -2.07
CA ILE A 34 -10.71 -8.28 -2.95
C ILE A 34 -12.13 -8.01 -2.44
N GLY A 35 -12.51 -6.73 -2.39
CA GLY A 35 -13.81 -6.32 -1.86
C GLY A 35 -13.77 -5.93 -0.38
N ASP A 36 -12.68 -6.19 0.32
CA ASP A 36 -12.55 -5.79 1.72
C ASP A 36 -12.66 -4.28 1.86
N VAL A 37 -13.58 -3.84 2.74
CA VAL A 37 -13.67 -2.46 3.20
C VAL A 37 -13.04 -2.41 4.58
N GLY A 38 -12.08 -1.50 4.75
CA GLY A 38 -11.24 -1.49 5.94
C GLY A 38 -10.46 -0.21 6.10
N TYR A 39 -9.42 -0.28 6.92
CA TYR A 39 -8.50 0.83 7.18
C TYR A 39 -7.08 0.30 7.35
N ILE A 40 -6.09 1.17 7.17
CA ILE A 40 -4.68 0.87 7.38
C ILE A 40 -4.24 1.54 8.68
N LEU A 41 -3.70 0.76 9.62
CA LEU A 41 -3.18 1.26 10.88
C LEU A 41 -1.84 0.60 11.19
N ASP A 42 -0.84 1.40 11.53
CA ASP A 42 0.52 0.96 11.87
C ASP A 42 1.19 0.01 10.85
N GLY A 43 0.76 0.11 9.59
CA GLY A 43 1.30 -0.65 8.47
C GLY A 43 0.64 -2.02 8.24
N GLY A 44 -0.42 -2.34 8.98
CA GLY A 44 -1.31 -3.47 8.73
C GLY A 44 -2.67 -3.01 8.18
N PHE A 45 -3.36 -3.91 7.48
CA PHE A 45 -4.73 -3.69 7.00
C PHE A 45 -5.75 -4.41 7.88
N TYR A 46 -6.81 -3.70 8.26
CA TYR A 46 -7.87 -4.18 9.14
C TYR A 46 -9.22 -4.13 8.42
N ARG A 47 -9.81 -5.31 8.19
CA ARG A 47 -11.11 -5.45 7.53
C ARG A 47 -12.26 -5.16 8.50
N LEU A 48 -13.21 -4.33 8.05
CA LEU A 48 -14.51 -4.11 8.68
C LEU A 48 -15.54 -5.12 8.16
N PHE A 49 -15.66 -5.23 6.83
CA PHE A 49 -16.49 -6.22 6.12
C PHE A 49 -15.96 -6.37 4.68
N ASN A 50 -16.49 -7.33 3.92
CA ASN A 50 -16.24 -7.49 2.49
C ASN A 50 -17.49 -7.12 1.70
N ALA A 51 -17.36 -6.12 0.83
CA ALA A 51 -18.43 -5.54 0.04
C ALA A 51 -18.82 -6.36 -1.21
N THR A 52 -18.16 -7.48 -1.48
CA THR A 52 -18.48 -8.37 -2.62
C THR A 52 -19.17 -9.66 -2.20
N LEU A 53 -19.18 -9.95 -0.90
CA LEU A 53 -19.78 -11.14 -0.31
C LEU A 53 -21.18 -10.85 0.26
N ALA A 54 -21.96 -11.90 0.46
CA ALA A 54 -23.29 -11.76 1.05
C ALA A 54 -23.21 -11.29 2.52
N ALA A 55 -24.31 -10.72 3.03
CA ALA A 55 -24.36 -10.20 4.40
C ALA A 55 -24.18 -11.31 5.46
N ASP A 56 -24.61 -12.53 5.15
CA ASP A 56 -24.56 -13.73 5.99
C ASP A 56 -23.27 -14.56 5.81
N ASP A 57 -22.38 -14.15 4.90
CA ASP A 57 -21.09 -14.81 4.66
C ASP A 57 -20.23 -14.79 5.92
N ALA A 58 -19.51 -15.89 6.17
CA ALA A 58 -18.62 -16.05 7.32
C ALA A 58 -17.61 -14.89 7.48
N VAL A 59 -17.14 -14.33 6.37
CA VAL A 59 -16.21 -13.18 6.35
C VAL A 59 -16.84 -11.92 6.95
N ASN A 60 -18.15 -11.75 6.83
CA ASN A 60 -18.92 -10.58 7.29
C ASN A 60 -19.53 -10.77 8.69
N GLN A 61 -19.49 -11.97 9.27
CA GLN A 61 -20.15 -12.26 10.55
C GLN A 61 -19.56 -11.49 11.74
N ARG A 62 -18.28 -11.10 11.69
CA ARG A 62 -17.59 -10.49 12.84
C ARG A 62 -18.22 -9.17 13.30
N TYR A 63 -18.54 -8.29 12.35
CA TYR A 63 -19.13 -6.98 12.62
C TYR A 63 -20.49 -6.80 11.92
N GLY A 64 -20.89 -7.74 11.07
CA GLY A 64 -21.99 -7.57 10.14
C GLY A 64 -21.60 -6.70 8.95
N VAL A 65 -22.60 -6.05 8.37
CA VAL A 65 -22.48 -5.15 7.22
C VAL A 65 -23.23 -3.84 7.51
N PRO A 66 -22.95 -2.75 6.76
CA PRO A 66 -23.70 -1.50 6.88
C PRO A 66 -25.21 -1.65 6.64
N ASP A 67 -26.00 -0.73 7.17
CA ASP A 67 -27.45 -0.70 6.92
C ASP A 67 -27.76 -0.49 5.44
N GLY A 68 -28.75 -1.22 4.92
CA GLY A 68 -29.10 -1.18 3.49
C GLY A 68 -28.04 -1.80 2.57
N TYR A 69 -27.16 -2.65 3.11
CA TYR A 69 -26.08 -3.27 2.34
C TYR A 69 -26.58 -4.10 1.15
N GLU A 70 -26.06 -3.77 -0.02
CA GLU A 70 -26.16 -4.56 -1.24
C GLU A 70 -24.75 -4.97 -1.71
N PRO A 71 -24.46 -6.27 -1.89
CA PRO A 71 -23.16 -6.72 -2.37
C PRO A 71 -22.83 -6.19 -3.77
N LEU A 72 -21.60 -5.70 -3.94
CA LEU A 72 -21.05 -5.36 -5.24
C LEU A 72 -20.85 -6.63 -6.06
N LYS A 73 -21.58 -6.71 -7.18
CA LYS A 73 -21.40 -7.77 -8.17
C LYS A 73 -20.20 -7.43 -9.04
N VAL A 74 -19.09 -8.12 -8.83
CA VAL A 74 -17.87 -7.96 -9.64
C VAL A 74 -17.92 -8.94 -10.83
N PRO A 75 -17.99 -8.47 -12.08
CA PRO A 75 -17.90 -9.34 -13.24
C PRO A 75 -16.55 -10.08 -13.26
N PRO A 76 -16.53 -11.38 -13.63
CA PRO A 76 -15.28 -12.14 -13.75
C PRO A 76 -14.25 -11.48 -14.69
N THR A 77 -14.71 -10.73 -15.69
CA THR A 77 -13.87 -9.98 -16.64
C THR A 77 -13.07 -8.85 -16.00
N LEU A 78 -13.45 -8.37 -14.81
CA LEU A 78 -12.68 -7.37 -14.08
C LEU A 78 -11.60 -7.99 -13.21
N LYS A 79 -11.72 -9.27 -12.83
CA LYS A 79 -10.77 -9.94 -11.94
C LYS A 79 -9.58 -10.47 -12.74
N HIS A 80 -8.40 -9.97 -12.41
CA HIS A 80 -7.14 -10.43 -12.99
C HIS A 80 -6.27 -11.06 -11.90
N VAL A 81 -5.86 -12.30 -12.17
CA VAL A 81 -4.93 -13.05 -11.33
C VAL A 81 -3.65 -13.27 -12.13
N ARG A 82 -2.53 -12.88 -11.54
CA ARG A 82 -1.20 -13.12 -12.10
C ARG A 82 -0.40 -13.93 -11.08
N ALA A 83 -0.25 -15.22 -11.37
CA ALA A 83 0.67 -16.05 -10.63
C ALA A 83 2.10 -15.55 -10.81
N ASN A 84 2.93 -15.67 -9.77
CA ASN A 84 4.35 -15.34 -9.81
C ASN A 84 4.62 -13.90 -10.30
N ALA A 85 3.74 -12.98 -9.92
CA ALA A 85 3.81 -11.57 -10.31
C ALA A 85 5.09 -10.90 -9.79
N LEU A 86 5.60 -11.34 -8.64
CA LEU A 86 6.93 -11.01 -8.14
C LEU A 86 7.69 -12.32 -7.92
N GLN A 87 8.95 -12.34 -8.32
CA GLN A 87 9.82 -13.50 -8.14
C GLN A 87 10.41 -13.50 -6.73
N ALA A 88 10.72 -14.68 -6.22
CA ALA A 88 11.53 -14.83 -5.02
C ALA A 88 12.84 -14.02 -5.09
N GLY A 89 13.30 -13.54 -3.94
CA GLY A 89 14.48 -12.71 -3.78
C GLY A 89 14.18 -11.32 -3.22
N PRO A 90 15.20 -10.43 -3.21
CA PRO A 90 15.09 -9.12 -2.60
C PRO A 90 14.41 -8.08 -3.51
N ILE A 91 13.57 -7.25 -2.88
CA ILE A 91 13.00 -6.01 -3.38
C ILE A 91 13.51 -4.90 -2.48
N CYS A 92 14.36 -4.03 -3.04
CA CYS A 92 15.05 -2.98 -2.31
C CYS A 92 14.53 -1.59 -2.71
N SER A 93 14.67 -0.62 -1.81
CA SER A 93 14.59 0.81 -2.16
C SER A 93 15.69 1.17 -3.15
N LYS A 94 15.51 2.27 -3.91
CA LYS A 94 16.50 2.72 -4.90
C LYS A 94 17.89 2.99 -4.30
N SER A 95 17.92 3.36 -3.03
CA SER A 95 19.12 3.63 -2.24
C SER A 95 19.85 2.37 -1.76
N VAL A 96 19.30 1.17 -1.96
CA VAL A 96 19.86 -0.07 -1.43
C VAL A 96 20.23 -1.02 -2.56
N THR A 97 21.48 -1.48 -2.55
CA THR A 97 22.00 -2.46 -3.50
C THR A 97 22.14 -3.81 -2.83
N ALA A 98 21.52 -4.83 -3.39
CA ALA A 98 21.72 -6.22 -2.99
C ALA A 98 22.99 -6.77 -3.66
N VAL A 99 23.90 -7.31 -2.86
CA VAL A 99 25.13 -7.99 -3.28
C VAL A 99 25.01 -9.44 -2.80
N THR A 100 24.96 -10.38 -3.73
CA THR A 100 25.09 -11.80 -3.41
C THR A 100 26.55 -12.05 -3.06
N ALA A 101 26.83 -12.54 -1.85
CA ALA A 101 28.15 -13.12 -1.62
C ALA A 101 28.18 -14.47 -2.34
N ASP A 102 29.06 -14.59 -3.35
CA ASP A 102 29.38 -15.90 -3.90
C ASP A 102 29.83 -16.79 -2.74
N ALA A 103 29.05 -17.84 -2.47
CA ALA A 103 29.47 -18.90 -1.58
C ALA A 103 30.67 -19.56 -2.27
N SER A 104 31.88 -19.18 -1.86
CA SER A 104 33.06 -19.94 -2.23
C SER A 104 32.81 -21.40 -1.85
N LEU A 105 32.90 -22.24 -2.88
CA LEU A 105 32.71 -23.68 -2.86
C LEU A 105 33.29 -24.34 -1.60
N GLN A 106 32.44 -24.74 -0.67
CA GLN A 106 32.67 -25.94 0.13
C GLN A 106 31.72 -27.00 -0.40
N ALA A 107 32.19 -27.69 -1.45
CA ALA A 107 31.55 -28.88 -1.98
C ALA A 107 31.54 -29.95 -0.87
N GLY A 108 30.34 -30.31 -0.41
CA GLY A 108 30.19 -31.28 0.67
C GLY A 108 28.74 -31.62 0.96
N VAL A 109 28.11 -32.37 0.05
CA VAL A 109 26.97 -33.28 0.27
C VAL A 109 25.64 -32.67 0.75
N GLY A 110 24.67 -32.61 -0.17
CA GLY A 110 23.25 -32.89 0.14
C GLY A 110 22.29 -31.71 0.28
N ASN A 111 21.43 -31.55 -0.73
CA ASN A 111 20.07 -31.00 -0.75
C ASN A 111 19.70 -29.63 -0.12
N ALA A 112 18.98 -28.87 -0.97
CA ALA A 112 17.84 -27.99 -0.69
C ALA A 112 18.07 -26.54 -0.20
N GLY A 113 17.85 -25.59 -1.13
CA GLY A 113 16.94 -24.46 -0.89
C GLY A 113 17.38 -23.34 0.06
N GLY A 114 18.66 -23.20 0.38
CA GLY A 114 19.16 -22.03 1.10
C GLY A 114 19.30 -20.83 0.17
N LEU A 115 18.73 -19.67 0.53
CA LEU A 115 19.15 -18.40 -0.05
C LEU A 115 20.63 -18.20 0.30
N ALA A 116 21.48 -18.03 -0.71
CA ALA A 116 22.86 -17.58 -0.51
C ALA A 116 22.85 -16.30 0.34
N SER A 117 23.86 -16.11 1.20
CA SER A 117 23.95 -14.92 2.05
C SER A 117 23.80 -13.66 1.19
N LEU A 118 22.71 -12.91 1.43
CA LEU A 118 22.43 -11.65 0.77
C LEU A 118 23.06 -10.55 1.61
N ARG A 119 23.87 -9.69 0.99
CA ARG A 119 24.39 -8.48 1.62
C ARG A 119 23.70 -7.28 1.01
N PHE A 120 23.43 -6.27 1.81
CA PHE A 120 22.75 -5.06 1.38
C PHE A 120 23.61 -3.86 1.74
N LYS A 121 23.93 -3.06 0.73
CA LYS A 121 24.68 -1.82 0.88
C LYS A 121 23.77 -0.63 0.68
N PHE A 122 23.91 0.36 1.54
CA PHE A 122 23.05 1.54 1.59
C PHE A 122 23.81 2.75 1.07
N ALA A 123 23.32 3.34 -0.01
CA ALA A 123 23.88 4.57 -0.59
C ALA A 123 23.36 5.84 0.09
N GLU A 124 22.23 5.75 0.79
CA GLU A 124 21.60 6.87 1.51
C GLU A 124 21.41 6.53 2.99
N GLU A 125 21.02 7.53 3.79
CA GLU A 125 20.79 7.38 5.23
C GLU A 125 19.56 6.55 5.59
N GLN A 126 18.66 6.34 4.63
CA GLN A 126 17.45 5.52 4.77
C GLN A 126 17.44 4.43 3.72
N GLY A 127 16.92 3.27 4.11
CA GLY A 127 16.72 2.17 3.18
C GLY A 127 15.65 1.20 3.64
N ALA A 128 15.03 0.54 2.67
CA ALA A 128 13.99 -0.45 2.91
C ALA A 128 14.26 -1.69 2.07
N ILE A 129 14.05 -2.86 2.67
CA ILE A 129 14.30 -4.16 2.06
C ILE A 129 13.09 -5.04 2.36
N LEU A 130 12.60 -5.73 1.34
CA LEU A 130 11.66 -6.83 1.44
C LEU A 130 12.28 -8.04 0.73
N VAL A 131 12.46 -9.15 1.42
CA VAL A 131 12.96 -10.41 0.87
C VAL A 131 11.82 -11.40 0.82
N LEU A 132 11.57 -11.93 -0.38
CA LEU A 132 10.57 -12.97 -0.61
C LEU A 132 11.27 -14.31 -0.74
N LYS A 133 10.83 -15.32 -0.01
CA LYS A 133 11.36 -16.68 -0.20
C LYS A 133 10.65 -17.38 -1.35
N ASN A 134 9.34 -17.17 -1.46
CA ASN A 134 8.50 -17.70 -2.52
C ASN A 134 8.06 -16.57 -3.45
N ASP A 135 7.73 -16.95 -4.69
CA ASP A 135 7.07 -16.05 -5.61
C ASP A 135 5.79 -15.48 -4.99
N ALA A 136 5.46 -14.24 -5.34
CA ALA A 136 4.25 -13.57 -4.88
C ALA A 136 3.21 -13.51 -5.99
N HIS A 137 1.96 -13.82 -5.64
CA HIS A 137 0.82 -13.83 -6.54
C HIS A 137 0.06 -12.52 -6.43
N ARG A 138 -0.36 -11.96 -7.56
CA ARG A 138 -1.15 -10.73 -7.61
C ARG A 138 -2.58 -11.05 -7.99
N GLU A 139 -3.53 -10.51 -7.23
CA GLU A 139 -4.93 -10.43 -7.61
C GLU A 139 -5.35 -8.96 -7.62
N ALA A 140 -6.02 -8.52 -8.68
CA ALA A 140 -6.51 -7.16 -8.77
C ALA A 140 -7.75 -7.04 -9.64
N LEU A 141 -8.57 -6.03 -9.35
CA LEU A 141 -9.64 -5.57 -10.21
C LEU A 141 -9.12 -4.50 -11.16
N HIS A 142 -9.46 -4.62 -12.44
CA HIS A 142 -9.28 -3.50 -13.36
C HIS A 142 -10.20 -2.33 -12.99
N PRO A 143 -9.76 -1.07 -13.23
CA PRO A 143 -10.60 0.08 -12.99
C PRO A 143 -11.90 -0.02 -13.78
N CYS A 144 -13.01 0.15 -13.08
CA CYS A 144 -14.34 0.18 -13.67
C CYS A 144 -15.12 1.36 -13.09
N ARG A 145 -15.94 1.99 -13.93
CA ARG A 145 -16.81 3.10 -13.51
C ARG A 145 -17.82 2.63 -12.45
N ASP A 146 -18.40 1.46 -12.64
CA ASP A 146 -19.42 0.91 -11.74
C ASP A 146 -18.85 0.66 -10.33
N LEU A 147 -17.60 0.20 -10.26
CA LEU A 147 -16.88 0.03 -8.99
C LEU A 147 -16.71 1.38 -8.28
N THR A 148 -16.23 2.40 -8.99
CA THR A 148 -16.05 3.75 -8.43
C THR A 148 -17.38 4.35 -7.96
N GLN A 149 -18.44 4.18 -8.75
CA GLN A 149 -19.78 4.67 -8.40
C GLN A 149 -20.33 3.95 -7.17
N TYR A 150 -20.18 2.64 -7.09
CA TYR A 150 -20.57 1.85 -5.91
C TYR A 150 -19.84 2.34 -4.65
N ILE A 151 -18.52 2.56 -4.74
CA ILE A 151 -17.74 3.09 -3.63
C ILE A 151 -18.30 4.44 -3.18
N LEU A 152 -18.50 5.40 -4.10
CA LEU A 152 -19.01 6.74 -3.76
C LEU A 152 -20.38 6.71 -3.09
N LEU A 153 -21.31 5.91 -3.62
CA LEU A 153 -22.67 5.81 -3.12
C LEU A 153 -22.72 5.25 -1.69
N ASN A 154 -21.87 4.26 -1.39
CA ASN A 154 -21.92 3.55 -0.12
C ASN A 154 -20.94 4.08 0.94
N HIS A 155 -19.95 4.90 0.55
CA HIS A 155 -18.86 5.32 1.44
C HIS A 155 -19.34 6.02 2.73
N ALA A 156 -20.38 6.85 2.64
CA ALA A 156 -20.96 7.49 3.81
C ALA A 156 -21.55 6.47 4.80
N GLY A 157 -22.21 5.43 4.29
CA GLY A 157 -22.72 4.32 5.09
C GLY A 157 -21.59 3.50 5.72
N TRP A 158 -20.47 3.30 5.01
CA TRP A 158 -19.30 2.62 5.56
C TRP A 158 -18.67 3.40 6.72
N HIS A 159 -18.60 4.72 6.60
CA HIS A 159 -18.12 5.60 7.67
C HIS A 159 -19.03 5.57 8.90
N GLN A 160 -20.34 5.65 8.70
CA GLN A 160 -21.31 5.51 9.79
C GLN A 160 -21.23 4.14 10.46
N PHE A 161 -21.10 3.05 9.68
CA PHE A 161 -20.95 1.70 10.18
C PHE A 161 -19.67 1.54 11.03
N ALA A 162 -18.53 2.04 10.54
CA ALA A 162 -17.27 2.02 11.27
C ALA A 162 -17.38 2.74 12.63
N ARG A 163 -18.03 3.91 12.65
CA ARG A 163 -18.21 4.72 13.86
C ARG A 163 -19.22 4.12 14.84
N ASN A 164 -20.39 3.74 14.35
CA ASN A 164 -21.55 3.43 15.20
C ASN A 164 -21.56 1.96 15.63
N VAL A 165 -21.17 1.05 14.74
CA VAL A 165 -21.19 -0.40 14.99
C VAL A 165 -19.80 -0.88 15.43
N CYS A 166 -18.77 -0.58 14.64
CA CYS A 166 -17.41 -1.03 14.95
C CYS A 166 -16.74 -0.22 16.08
N ARG A 167 -17.34 0.91 16.49
CA ARG A 167 -16.86 1.82 17.54
C ARG A 167 -15.46 2.39 17.25
N LEU A 168 -15.15 2.62 15.98
CA LEU A 168 -13.87 3.16 15.53
C LEU A 168 -14.02 4.63 15.14
N ASP A 169 -13.18 5.49 15.70
CA ASP A 169 -13.13 6.91 15.34
C ASP A 169 -12.18 7.14 14.15
N LEU A 170 -12.60 6.67 12.99
CA LEU A 170 -11.88 6.83 11.72
C LEU A 170 -12.35 8.11 11.02
N LYS A 171 -11.44 8.80 10.31
CA LYS A 171 -11.87 9.83 9.36
C LYS A 171 -12.49 9.14 8.15
N SER A 172 -13.45 9.79 7.50
CA SER A 172 -14.07 9.30 6.27
C SER A 172 -13.02 8.84 5.25
N GLN A 173 -11.99 9.67 5.00
CA GLN A 173 -10.90 9.39 4.05
C GLN A 173 -9.95 8.23 4.43
N ASP A 174 -10.00 7.75 5.67
CA ASP A 174 -9.14 6.65 6.14
C ASP A 174 -9.74 5.27 5.81
N ILE A 175 -11.02 5.25 5.41
CA ILE A 175 -11.70 4.05 4.94
C ILE A 175 -11.28 3.77 3.50
N VAL A 176 -10.89 2.52 3.25
CA VAL A 176 -10.40 2.07 1.97
C VAL A 176 -11.18 0.85 1.50
N PHE A 177 -11.38 0.76 0.18
CA PHE A 177 -11.90 -0.43 -0.50
C PHE A 177 -10.73 -1.15 -1.19
N VAL A 178 -10.48 -2.40 -0.84
CA VAL A 178 -9.42 -3.22 -1.42
C VAL A 178 -9.84 -3.70 -2.80
N CYS A 179 -9.14 -3.22 -3.84
CA CYS A 179 -9.32 -3.65 -5.21
C CYS A 179 -8.26 -4.66 -5.66
N GLY A 180 -7.21 -4.88 -4.88
CA GLY A 180 -6.21 -5.89 -5.19
C GLY A 180 -5.17 -6.07 -4.08
N CYS A 181 -4.41 -7.14 -4.19
CA CYS A 181 -3.36 -7.50 -3.25
C CYS A 181 -2.25 -8.29 -3.97
N VAL A 182 -1.07 -8.25 -3.39
CA VAL A 182 0.05 -9.14 -3.74
C VAL A 182 0.38 -9.93 -2.49
N LYS A 183 0.33 -11.25 -2.60
CA LYS A 183 0.53 -12.15 -1.47
C LYS A 183 1.65 -13.14 -1.70
N THR A 184 2.29 -13.56 -0.62
CA THR A 184 3.33 -14.62 -0.62
C THR A 184 3.12 -15.53 0.60
N ALA A 185 3.85 -16.64 0.65
CA ALA A 185 3.85 -17.54 1.79
C ALA A 185 4.81 -17.08 2.88
N GLU A 186 6.03 -16.67 2.51
CA GLU A 186 7.12 -16.36 3.45
C GLU A 186 7.86 -15.10 3.04
N TRP A 187 8.12 -14.22 4.02
CA TRP A 187 8.72 -12.91 3.81
C TRP A 187 9.60 -12.50 4.98
N ALA A 188 10.55 -11.62 4.69
CA ALA A 188 11.32 -10.90 5.69
C ALA A 188 11.50 -9.45 5.23
N LEU A 189 11.32 -8.49 6.13
CA LEU A 189 11.42 -7.07 5.83
C LEU A 189 12.28 -6.35 6.84
N ALA A 190 12.90 -5.27 6.39
CA ALA A 190 13.75 -4.42 7.21
C ALA A 190 13.68 -2.97 6.73
N ALA A 191 13.79 -2.03 7.66
CA ALA A 191 13.93 -0.62 7.36
C ALA A 191 14.97 0.03 8.26
N ALA A 192 15.88 0.79 7.65
CA ALA A 192 16.87 1.62 8.33
C ALA A 192 16.38 3.07 8.31
N THR A 193 16.23 3.67 9.49
CA THR A 193 15.56 4.98 9.64
C THR A 193 16.52 6.17 9.65
N HIS A 194 17.75 6.00 10.11
CA HIS A 194 18.82 6.99 10.00
C HIS A 194 20.20 6.32 9.98
N ARG A 195 21.20 7.06 9.46
CA ARG A 195 22.62 6.66 9.40
C ARG A 195 22.87 5.33 8.70
N ALA A 196 22.04 4.97 7.72
CA ALA A 196 22.25 3.76 6.93
C ALA A 196 23.43 3.85 5.96
N ARG A 197 23.83 5.06 5.57
CA ARG A 197 24.85 5.31 4.54
C ARG A 197 26.15 4.59 4.87
N ASP A 198 26.71 3.91 3.87
CA ASP A 198 27.94 3.10 3.96
C ASP A 198 27.85 1.90 4.92
N GLY A 199 26.67 1.64 5.51
CA GLY A 199 26.37 0.45 6.27
C GLY A 199 26.16 -0.78 5.38
N GLU A 200 26.48 -1.96 5.92
CA GLU A 200 26.22 -3.25 5.28
C GLU A 200 25.35 -4.13 6.18
N ILE A 201 24.23 -4.62 5.64
CA ILE A 201 23.39 -5.61 6.33
C ILE A 201 23.55 -6.94 5.63
N SER A 202 23.84 -7.98 6.39
CA SER A 202 23.84 -9.35 5.89
C SER A 202 22.56 -10.06 6.33
N PHE A 203 21.87 -10.65 5.36
CA PHE A 203 20.77 -11.56 5.54
C PHE A 203 21.27 -12.96 5.21
N GLY A 204 21.31 -13.81 6.22
CA GLY A 204 21.78 -15.19 6.09
C GLY A 204 20.86 -16.13 6.85
N GLY A 205 20.61 -17.30 6.28
CA GLY A 205 19.85 -18.35 6.95
C GLY A 205 19.01 -19.17 5.97
N GLN A 206 18.81 -20.43 6.34
CA GLN A 206 17.73 -21.22 5.78
C GLN A 206 16.41 -20.70 6.38
N PHE A 207 15.46 -20.32 5.53
CA PHE A 207 14.05 -20.24 5.93
C PHE A 207 13.57 -21.68 6.20
N ALA A 208 14.00 -22.28 7.31
CA ALA A 208 13.53 -23.57 7.78
C ALA A 208 12.20 -23.39 8.54
N PRO A 209 11.43 -24.46 8.83
CA PRO A 209 10.18 -24.38 9.60
C PRO A 209 10.32 -23.85 11.04
N VAL A 210 11.53 -23.42 11.42
CA VAL A 210 11.84 -22.75 12.68
C VAL A 210 12.53 -21.43 12.33
N SER A 211 11.74 -20.39 12.07
CA SER A 211 11.95 -18.95 12.38
C SER A 211 13.38 -18.33 12.38
N GLN A 212 14.38 -18.89 11.73
CA GLN A 212 15.77 -18.44 11.77
C GLN A 212 16.14 -17.69 10.49
N ALA A 213 15.35 -16.68 10.14
CA ALA A 213 15.89 -15.59 9.33
C ALA A 213 16.85 -14.79 10.23
N THR A 214 18.15 -15.05 10.14
CA THR A 214 19.15 -14.31 10.91
C THR A 214 19.55 -13.08 10.11
N PHE A 215 19.09 -11.92 10.58
CA PHE A 215 19.63 -10.65 10.13
C PHE A 215 20.84 -10.30 11.00
N SER A 216 22.02 -10.24 10.39
CA SER A 216 23.25 -9.82 11.07
C SER A 216 23.76 -8.52 10.48
N LEU A 217 24.01 -7.55 11.35
CA LEU A 217 24.54 -6.25 10.96
C LEU A 217 26.06 -6.24 11.04
N SER A 218 26.73 -5.86 9.95
CA SER A 218 28.17 -5.63 9.93
C SER A 218 28.43 -4.23 9.38
N THR A 219 28.74 -3.28 10.27
CA THR A 219 29.04 -1.91 9.88
C THR A 219 30.55 -1.67 9.85
N THR A 220 31.05 -0.98 8.82
CA THR A 220 32.48 -0.66 8.67
C THR A 220 32.96 0.42 9.64
N GLN A 221 32.06 1.08 10.37
CA GLN A 221 32.34 2.02 11.45
C GLN A 221 31.35 1.78 12.60
N ASP A 222 31.72 2.06 13.86
CA ASP A 222 30.85 1.96 15.05
C ASP A 222 29.70 2.97 15.00
N VAL A 223 28.77 2.77 14.07
CA VAL A 223 27.58 3.60 13.89
C VAL A 223 26.40 2.76 14.34
N PHE A 224 25.80 3.17 15.45
CA PHE A 224 24.51 2.67 15.92
C PHE A 224 23.43 2.97 14.88
N MET A 225 23.25 2.08 13.90
CA MET A 225 22.13 2.18 12.96
C MET A 225 20.84 1.78 13.68
N SER A 226 19.84 2.67 13.69
CA SER A 226 18.50 2.26 14.11
C SER A 226 17.77 1.64 12.92
N TRP A 227 17.67 0.32 12.96
CA TRP A 227 16.91 -0.43 11.99
C TRP A 227 15.95 -1.36 12.72
N GLU A 228 14.79 -1.56 12.13
CA GLU A 228 13.80 -2.53 12.62
C GLU A 228 13.57 -3.56 11.53
N HIS A 229 13.23 -4.77 11.94
CA HIS A 229 12.95 -5.87 11.02
C HIS A 229 11.84 -6.76 11.52
N ARG A 230 11.22 -7.44 10.56
CA ARG A 230 10.18 -8.43 10.80
C ARG A 230 10.37 -9.57 9.83
N SER A 231 9.88 -10.75 10.20
CA SER A 231 9.77 -11.90 9.32
C SER A 231 8.49 -12.63 9.64
N GLY A 232 7.92 -13.27 8.63
CA GLY A 232 6.67 -13.98 8.73
C GLY A 232 6.61 -15.13 7.72
N PRO A 233 5.83 -16.18 8.04
CA PRO A 233 5.00 -16.33 9.23
C PRO A 233 5.84 -16.78 10.45
N LYS A 234 5.50 -16.29 11.66
CA LYS A 234 6.12 -16.77 12.92
C LYS A 234 5.51 -18.12 13.27
N GLY A 235 6.34 -19.16 13.39
CA GLY A 235 5.91 -20.55 13.53
C GLY A 235 4.87 -20.78 14.63
N ALA A 236 3.65 -21.09 14.19
CA ALA A 236 2.76 -22.01 14.89
C ALA A 236 2.51 -23.16 13.92
N SER A 237 2.68 -24.40 14.37
CA SER A 237 2.32 -25.59 13.60
C SER A 237 0.95 -25.37 12.97
N ARG A 238 0.91 -25.23 11.65
CA ARG A 238 -0.32 -25.26 10.86
C ARG A 238 -0.80 -26.71 10.86
N VAL A 239 -1.29 -27.19 11.99
CA VAL A 239 -1.95 -28.49 12.08
C VAL A 239 -3.23 -28.37 11.26
N GLY A 240 -3.19 -28.79 9.99
CA GLY A 240 -4.34 -28.91 9.11
C GLY A 240 -4.56 -27.79 8.08
N LEU A 241 -3.64 -26.84 7.91
CA LEU A 241 -3.69 -25.85 6.82
C LEU A 241 -2.42 -25.96 5.98
N ASP A 242 -2.57 -26.02 4.66
CA ASP A 242 -1.48 -26.10 3.68
C ASP A 242 -0.33 -25.15 4.08
N GLU A 243 0.85 -25.73 4.33
CA GLU A 243 2.06 -25.01 4.77
C GLU A 243 2.52 -23.96 3.73
N SER A 244 1.94 -23.99 2.52
CA SER A 244 2.28 -23.10 1.39
C SER A 244 1.21 -22.05 1.06
N ALA A 245 0.19 -21.85 1.90
CA ALA A 245 -0.86 -20.88 1.61
C ALA A 245 -0.27 -19.45 1.49
N SER A 246 -0.43 -18.84 0.32
CA SER A 246 -0.01 -17.46 0.07
C SER A 246 -1.00 -16.46 0.66
N ASP A 247 -1.08 -16.42 1.99
CA ASP A 247 -2.03 -15.62 2.77
C ASP A 247 -1.43 -14.29 3.30
N GLN A 248 -0.10 -14.10 3.16
CA GLN A 248 0.60 -12.90 3.66
C GLN A 248 0.57 -11.77 2.63
N CYS A 249 -0.12 -10.66 2.92
CA CYS A 249 -0.30 -9.54 1.98
C CYS A 249 0.85 -8.53 2.06
N ILE A 250 1.78 -8.57 1.11
CA ILE A 250 2.96 -7.68 1.09
C ILE A 250 2.71 -6.33 0.40
N PHE A 251 1.78 -6.27 -0.57
CA PHE A 251 1.37 -5.03 -1.22
C PHE A 251 -0.14 -4.96 -1.42
N LEU A 252 -0.74 -3.84 -1.03
CA LEU A 252 -2.17 -3.58 -1.13
C LEU A 252 -2.48 -2.63 -2.29
N HIS A 253 -3.58 -2.89 -2.99
CA HIS A 253 -4.17 -1.98 -3.96
C HIS A 253 -5.57 -1.62 -3.49
N TYR A 254 -5.85 -0.33 -3.35
CA TYR A 254 -7.11 0.10 -2.78
C TYR A 254 -7.60 1.41 -3.39
N TYR A 255 -8.89 1.65 -3.25
CA TYR A 255 -9.53 2.94 -3.48
C TYR A 255 -9.77 3.63 -2.15
N LYS A 256 -9.61 4.95 -2.13
CA LYS A 256 -10.05 5.80 -1.01
C LYS A 256 -10.78 7.03 -1.53
N VAL A 257 -11.74 7.51 -0.75
CA VAL A 257 -12.48 8.73 -1.08
C VAL A 257 -11.76 9.93 -0.48
N LYS A 258 -11.56 10.98 -1.30
CA LYS A 258 -11.00 12.26 -0.88
C LYS A 258 -12.02 13.37 -1.04
N HIS A 259 -12.01 14.29 -0.09
CA HIS A 259 -12.72 15.56 -0.19
C HIS A 259 -11.69 16.64 -0.58
N ARG A 260 -11.87 17.27 -1.74
CA ARG A 260 -11.04 18.40 -2.15
C ARG A 260 -11.83 19.70 -1.94
N PRO A 261 -11.34 20.65 -1.13
CA PRO A 261 -11.93 21.96 -1.07
C PRO A 261 -11.70 22.68 -2.40
N PHE A 262 -12.75 23.29 -2.94
CA PHE A 262 -12.66 24.07 -4.18
C PHE A 262 -12.04 25.44 -3.85
N LEU A 263 -10.78 25.64 -4.21
CA LEU A 263 -10.21 26.99 -4.24
C LEU A 263 -10.59 27.61 -5.60
N VAL A 264 -11.65 28.43 -5.61
CA VAL A 264 -12.01 29.20 -6.80
C VAL A 264 -10.80 30.08 -7.14
N PRO A 265 -10.20 29.98 -8.35
CA PRO A 265 -9.11 30.88 -8.72
C PRO A 265 -9.65 32.32 -8.71
N LYS A 266 -9.03 33.21 -7.92
CA LYS A 266 -9.35 34.65 -7.93
C LYS A 266 -9.26 35.14 -9.37
N VAL A 267 -10.39 35.55 -9.93
CA VAL A 267 -10.46 36.23 -11.22
C VAL A 267 -9.50 37.42 -11.17
N ILE A 268 -8.41 37.36 -11.92
CA ILE A 268 -7.53 38.51 -12.15
C ILE A 268 -8.30 39.42 -13.10
N ARG A 269 -8.99 40.43 -12.53
CA ARG A 269 -9.52 41.54 -13.33
C ARG A 269 -8.33 42.29 -13.91
N ALA A 270 -8.09 42.13 -15.20
CA ALA A 270 -7.20 43.01 -15.95
C ALA A 270 -7.84 44.41 -15.96
N GLY A 271 -7.23 45.34 -15.23
CA GLY A 271 -7.56 46.76 -15.33
C GLY A 271 -7.01 47.30 -16.64
N THR A 272 -7.85 47.41 -17.66
CA THR A 272 -7.59 48.33 -18.78
C THR A 272 -8.00 49.72 -18.32
N GLU A 273 -7.02 50.50 -17.86
CA GLU A 273 -7.12 51.95 -17.80
C GLU A 273 -7.05 52.49 -19.23
N GLU A 274 -8.12 53.11 -19.71
CA GLU A 274 -8.01 54.15 -20.73
C GLU A 274 -8.75 55.41 -20.26
N PRO A 275 -8.19 56.61 -20.51
CA PRO A 275 -8.58 57.81 -19.80
C PRO A 275 -9.62 58.66 -20.55
N HIS A 276 -10.25 59.53 -19.76
CA HIS A 276 -10.98 60.76 -20.11
C HIS A 276 -12.52 60.70 -20.17
N LEU A 277 -13.06 61.10 -19.01
CA LEU A 277 -14.40 61.60 -18.77
C LEU A 277 -14.75 62.81 -19.65
N SER A 278 -15.98 62.84 -20.17
CA SER A 278 -16.77 64.07 -20.13
C SER A 278 -18.25 63.78 -19.87
N ARG A 279 -18.82 64.64 -19.01
CA ARG A 279 -20.24 64.96 -18.79
C ARG A 279 -21.02 64.19 -17.70
N SER A 280 -21.41 64.97 -16.70
CA SER A 280 -22.26 64.75 -15.52
C SER A 280 -23.78 64.85 -15.85
N PRO A 281 -24.76 64.78 -14.91
CA PRO A 281 -24.83 64.17 -13.55
C PRO A 281 -26.12 63.33 -13.29
N THR A 282 -26.29 62.90 -12.02
CA THR A 282 -27.51 62.60 -11.22
C THR A 282 -27.95 61.14 -10.95
N PRO A 283 -28.51 60.87 -9.73
CA PRO A 283 -28.24 59.65 -8.96
C PRO A 283 -29.50 58.87 -8.52
N GLU A 284 -29.56 57.54 -8.64
CA GLU A 284 -30.58 56.74 -7.93
C GLU A 284 -30.11 55.30 -7.63
N GLY A 285 -30.36 54.85 -6.39
CA GLY A 285 -30.58 53.44 -6.04
C GLY A 285 -29.49 52.76 -5.18
N PRO A 286 -29.78 52.39 -3.91
CA PRO A 286 -28.96 51.42 -3.19
C PRO A 286 -29.34 50.00 -3.64
N ASN A 287 -28.50 49.38 -4.47
CA ASN A 287 -28.59 47.94 -4.70
C ASN A 287 -28.10 47.20 -3.44
N GLN A 288 -29.04 46.67 -2.67
CA GLN A 288 -28.78 45.66 -1.65
C GLN A 288 -28.13 44.43 -2.33
N MET A 289 -26.86 44.21 -2.01
CA MET A 289 -26.18 42.94 -2.28
C MET A 289 -26.85 41.86 -1.43
N VAL A 290 -27.58 40.95 -2.09
CA VAL A 290 -28.01 39.70 -1.49
C VAL A 290 -26.75 38.85 -1.28
N HIS A 291 -26.35 38.70 -0.03
CA HIS A 291 -25.32 37.75 0.39
C HIS A 291 -25.93 36.35 0.24
N ILE A 292 -25.71 35.71 -0.91
CA ILE A 292 -25.93 34.26 -1.05
C ILE A 292 -24.79 33.61 -0.26
N PRO A 293 -25.06 32.74 0.74
CA PRO A 293 -23.99 32.00 1.39
C PRO A 293 -23.33 31.12 0.33
N GLU A 294 -22.02 31.27 0.15
CA GLU A 294 -21.21 30.32 -0.61
C GLU A 294 -21.29 28.98 0.13
N GLU A 295 -22.13 28.06 -0.36
CA GLU A 295 -22.00 26.65 0.01
C GLU A 295 -20.63 26.18 -0.50
N ASP A 296 -19.78 25.76 0.44
CA ASP A 296 -18.50 25.10 0.17
C ASP A 296 -18.72 23.92 -0.80
N ALA A 297 -18.54 24.17 -2.09
CA ALA A 297 -18.66 23.17 -3.14
C ALA A 297 -17.47 22.20 -3.08
N SER A 298 -17.39 21.34 -2.06
CA SER A 298 -16.37 20.30 -1.97
C SER A 298 -16.66 19.22 -3.00
N THR A 299 -15.67 18.85 -3.81
CA THR A 299 -15.81 17.74 -4.77
C THR A 299 -15.32 16.46 -4.12
N THR A 300 -16.17 15.43 -4.10
CA THR A 300 -15.81 14.09 -3.62
C THR A 300 -15.26 13.26 -4.79
N GLU A 301 -14.01 12.82 -4.68
CA GLU A 301 -13.34 12.03 -5.71
C GLU A 301 -12.84 10.70 -5.13
N VAL A 302 -12.82 9.64 -5.94
CA VAL A 302 -12.19 8.37 -5.56
C VAL A 302 -10.80 8.30 -6.17
N GLU A 303 -9.82 8.01 -5.33
CA GLU A 303 -8.43 7.81 -5.73
C GLU A 303 -8.03 6.35 -5.59
N MET A 304 -7.49 5.77 -6.66
CA MET A 304 -6.82 4.46 -6.61
C MET A 304 -5.37 4.63 -6.13
N VAL A 305 -4.94 3.77 -5.20
CA VAL A 305 -3.59 3.72 -4.65
C VAL A 305 -2.97 2.33 -4.88
N PRO A 306 -1.78 2.25 -5.49
CA PRO A 306 -1.10 3.31 -6.24
C PRO A 306 -1.89 3.68 -7.50
N SER A 307 -1.76 4.92 -7.95
CA SER A 307 -2.41 5.38 -9.17
C SER A 307 -1.93 4.56 -10.38
N TRP A 308 -2.78 4.46 -11.40
CA TRP A 308 -2.47 3.69 -12.62
C TRP A 308 -1.17 4.12 -13.30
N SER A 309 -0.88 5.43 -13.31
CA SER A 309 0.36 5.98 -13.86
C SER A 309 1.62 5.57 -13.07
N HIS A 310 1.49 5.35 -11.75
CA HIS A 310 2.58 4.83 -10.93
C HIS A 310 2.86 3.36 -11.19
N GLN A 311 1.83 2.56 -11.48
CA GLN A 311 2.01 1.13 -11.81
C GLN A 311 2.74 0.94 -13.14
N ALA A 312 2.43 1.75 -14.17
CA ALA A 312 3.08 1.67 -15.48
C ALA A 312 4.59 1.98 -15.44
N ARG A 313 5.02 2.88 -14.56
CA ARG A 313 6.46 3.22 -14.40
C ARG A 313 7.28 2.10 -13.74
N GLY A 314 6.65 1.25 -12.94
CA GLY A 314 7.30 0.07 -12.32
C GLY A 314 7.70 -1.01 -13.32
N PHE A 315 7.04 -1.06 -14.49
CA PHE A 315 7.33 -2.02 -15.56
C PHE A 315 8.58 -1.67 -16.39
N CYS A 316 9.10 -0.43 -16.31
CA CYS A 316 10.14 0.06 -17.23
C CYS A 316 11.59 -0.19 -16.77
N LEU A 317 11.81 -0.96 -15.69
CA LEU A 317 13.16 -1.28 -15.20
C LEU A 317 13.34 -2.78 -15.05
N ARG A 318 13.51 -3.48 -16.18
CA ARG A 318 14.31 -4.71 -16.33
C ARG A 318 14.38 -5.13 -17.81
N SER A 319 15.31 -4.53 -18.54
CA SER A 319 16.02 -5.20 -19.63
C SER A 319 17.35 -4.48 -19.84
N HIS A 320 18.33 -4.78 -18.99
CA HIS A 320 19.71 -4.80 -19.46
C HIS A 320 20.09 -6.27 -19.49
N ALA A 321 20.02 -6.80 -20.70
CA ALA A 321 20.50 -8.11 -21.06
C ALA A 321 21.99 -8.19 -20.69
N PHE A 322 22.34 -9.16 -19.86
CA PHE A 322 23.67 -9.75 -19.93
C PHE A 322 23.70 -10.59 -21.20
N PHE A 323 24.16 -9.98 -22.27
CA PHE A 323 24.75 -10.67 -23.40
C PHE A 323 25.89 -9.78 -23.88
N ASP A 324 27.11 -10.13 -23.49
CA ASP A 324 28.22 -10.18 -24.44
C ASP A 324 29.40 -10.97 -23.86
N ARG A 325 29.73 -12.01 -24.63
CA ARG A 325 30.95 -12.82 -24.79
C ARG A 325 31.98 -12.91 -23.67
#